data_AF-A0A803TD47-F1
#
_entry.id   AF-A0A803TD47-F1
#
_cell.length_a   1.000
_cell.length_b   1.000
_cell.length_c   1.000
_cell.angle_alpha   90.00
_cell.angle_beta   90.00
_cell.angle_gamma   90.00
#
_symmetry.space_group_name_H-M   'P 1'
#
loop_
_entity.id
_entity.type
_entity.pdbx_description
1 polymer ?
#
loop_
_entity_poly.entity_id
_entity_poly.type
_entity_poly.pdbx_seq_one_letter_code
_entity_poly.pdbx_strand_id
1 'polypeptide(L)'
;MVEWNCVPSCVFPFVFDGKSYKSCTKAGAIDDQLWCGTTANYDEDGQWKHCNSEAKGSSCIFPFTYEGNKYNMCTSDGMSNGTLWCATTSNYDLDKKWMYCDLTEIVESLPCVFPFIHEGKTYTKCTTDGQSDGKLWCATTSSYDVEKKWKFCEKDSDIMAENPFCVFPFIYKGVSYNACTTEGMSDGKLWCANTSNYDIDKKWVYCNVTGKNTACEIFLLFRTSLGTQRCPGY
;
A
#
# COMPACT_ATOMS: atom_id res chain seq x y z
N MET A 1 -16.38 20.11 -30.08
CA MET A 1 -15.65 18.83 -29.89
C MET A 1 -14.50 19.16 -28.96
N VAL A 2 -14.49 18.61 -27.74
CA VAL A 2 -13.34 18.77 -26.84
C VAL A 2 -12.38 17.65 -27.22
N GLU A 3 -11.31 17.99 -27.93
CA GLU A 3 -10.18 17.07 -28.12
C GLU A 3 -9.51 16.87 -26.76
N TRP A 4 -9.69 15.67 -26.20
CA TRP A 4 -8.92 15.25 -25.05
C TRP A 4 -7.48 15.00 -25.53
N ASN A 5 -6.60 15.96 -25.31
CA ASN A 5 -5.16 15.74 -25.42
C ASN A 5 -4.73 14.84 -24.25
N CYS A 6 -4.85 13.52 -24.44
CA CYS A 6 -4.23 12.54 -23.56
C CYS A 6 -2.72 12.72 -23.66
N VAL A 7 -2.12 13.39 -22.67
CA VAL A 7 -0.66 13.44 -22.54
C VAL A 7 -0.20 12.01 -22.24
N PRO A 8 0.54 11.35 -23.14
CA PRO A 8 0.87 9.95 -22.98
C PRO A 8 1.84 9.77 -21.81
N SER A 9 1.63 8.70 -21.04
CA SER A 9 2.48 8.34 -19.91
C SER A 9 3.67 7.51 -20.37
N CYS A 10 4.75 7.49 -19.60
CA CYS A 10 5.87 6.59 -19.88
C CYS A 10 5.37 5.14 -19.87
N VAL A 11 5.76 4.37 -20.88
CA VAL A 11 5.52 2.94 -20.94
C VAL A 11 6.85 2.25 -20.64
N PHE A 12 6.80 1.30 -19.72
CA PHE A 12 7.98 0.54 -19.34
C PHE A 12 7.64 -0.96 -19.25
N PRO A 13 8.59 -1.84 -19.62
CA PRO A 13 9.80 -1.50 -20.35
C PRO A 13 9.51 -0.95 -21.75
N PHE A 14 10.36 -0.05 -22.26
CA PHE A 14 10.35 0.37 -23.66
C PHE A 14 11.68 0.02 -24.34
N VAL A 15 11.65 -0.24 -25.65
CA VAL A 15 12.84 -0.55 -26.44
C VAL A 15 13.39 0.72 -27.08
N PHE A 16 14.68 0.99 -26.90
CA PHE A 16 15.47 2.02 -27.58
C PHE A 16 16.84 1.46 -27.98
N ASP A 17 17.25 1.65 -29.23
CA ASP A 17 18.50 1.13 -29.80
C ASP A 17 18.68 -0.38 -29.55
N GLY A 18 17.58 -1.14 -29.71
CA GLY A 18 17.54 -2.58 -29.46
C GLY A 18 17.70 -2.99 -27.99
N LYS A 19 17.71 -2.04 -27.04
CA LYS A 19 17.83 -2.28 -25.60
C LYS A 19 16.53 -1.94 -24.88
N SER A 20 16.13 -2.79 -23.95
CA SER A 20 14.95 -2.57 -23.11
C SER A 20 15.28 -1.73 -21.87
N TYR A 21 14.62 -0.59 -21.71
CA TYR A 21 14.75 0.32 -20.58
C TYR A 21 13.54 0.23 -19.65
N LYS A 22 13.77 0.06 -18.34
CA LYS A 22 12.74 -0.08 -17.30
C LYS A 22 12.52 1.19 -16.47
N SER A 23 13.29 2.23 -16.75
CA SER A 23 13.26 3.53 -16.11
C SER A 23 13.57 4.57 -17.16
N CYS A 24 13.37 5.84 -16.81
CA CYS A 24 13.90 6.91 -17.63
C CYS A 24 15.40 6.74 -17.83
N THR A 25 15.86 7.07 -19.02
CA THR A 25 17.24 6.90 -19.46
C THR A 25 17.78 8.21 -20.01
N LYS A 26 19.09 8.37 -19.95
CA LYS A 26 19.82 9.43 -20.67
C LYS A 26 20.45 8.91 -21.96
N ALA A 27 20.30 7.61 -22.25
CA ALA A 27 20.86 7.00 -23.44
C ALA A 27 20.31 7.71 -24.69
N GLY A 28 21.20 8.15 -25.57
CA GLY A 28 20.84 8.88 -26.78
C GLY A 28 20.36 10.32 -26.58
N ALA A 29 20.30 10.83 -25.34
CA ALA A 29 19.95 12.23 -25.07
C ALA A 29 21.16 13.15 -25.35
N ILE A 30 20.93 14.24 -26.09
CA ILE A 30 21.98 15.21 -26.47
C ILE A 30 22.28 16.17 -25.29
N ASP A 31 21.29 16.41 -24.45
CA ASP A 31 21.28 17.37 -23.35
C ASP A 31 21.43 16.73 -21.96
N ASP A 32 21.75 15.43 -21.92
CA ASP A 32 21.80 14.62 -20.69
C ASP A 32 20.47 14.59 -19.91
N GLN A 33 19.34 14.93 -20.57
CA GLN A 33 18.03 14.93 -19.96
C GLN A 33 17.40 13.52 -19.96
N LEU A 34 16.78 13.17 -18.83
CA LEU A 34 16.07 11.90 -18.69
C LEU A 34 14.81 11.86 -19.56
N TRP A 35 14.62 10.74 -20.25
CA TRP A 35 13.45 10.50 -21.10
C TRP A 35 12.98 9.05 -21.01
N CYS A 36 11.75 8.82 -21.45
CA CYS A 36 11.13 7.50 -21.54
C CYS A 36 10.35 7.34 -22.85
N GLY A 37 10.24 6.12 -23.37
CA GLY A 37 9.26 5.80 -24.41
C GLY A 37 7.84 5.92 -23.87
N THR A 38 6.91 6.42 -24.68
CA THR A 38 5.47 6.46 -24.33
C THR A 38 4.68 5.30 -24.92
N THR A 39 5.38 4.36 -25.55
CA THR A 39 4.90 3.10 -26.12
C THR A 39 5.94 2.00 -25.83
N ALA A 40 5.65 0.76 -26.20
CA ALA A 40 6.54 -0.37 -25.93
C ALA A 40 7.83 -0.36 -26.76
N ASN A 41 7.83 0.28 -27.95
CA ASN A 41 8.97 0.25 -28.87
C ASN A 41 9.21 1.62 -29.50
N TYR A 42 10.12 2.39 -28.91
CA TYR A 42 10.55 3.67 -29.46
C TYR A 42 11.23 3.52 -30.83
N ASP A 43 11.93 2.40 -31.07
CA ASP A 43 12.63 2.20 -32.34
C ASP A 43 11.66 2.06 -33.52
N GLU A 44 10.39 1.71 -33.27
CA GLU A 44 9.34 1.62 -34.30
C GLU A 44 8.58 2.93 -34.50
N ASP A 45 8.21 3.61 -33.41
CA ASP A 45 7.27 4.74 -33.48
C ASP A 45 7.84 6.09 -33.03
N GLY A 46 9.03 6.11 -32.43
CA GLY A 46 9.71 7.30 -31.96
C GLY A 46 8.92 8.09 -30.92
N GLN A 47 7.98 7.47 -30.19
CA GLN A 47 7.16 8.19 -29.22
C GLN A 47 7.82 8.22 -27.83
N TRP A 48 8.05 9.41 -27.31
CA TRP A 48 8.76 9.62 -26.06
C TRP A 48 8.31 10.88 -25.33
N LYS A 49 8.73 11.01 -24.06
CA LYS A 49 8.63 12.25 -23.28
C LYS A 49 9.77 12.41 -22.28
N HIS A 50 9.96 13.63 -21.81
CA HIS A 50 10.87 13.92 -20.72
C HIS A 50 10.36 13.37 -19.38
N CYS A 51 11.31 13.00 -18.54
CA CYS A 51 11.06 12.62 -17.16
C CYS A 51 11.51 13.72 -16.21
N ASN A 52 10.67 14.04 -15.22
CA ASN A 52 10.96 15.03 -14.19
C ASN A 52 11.84 14.47 -13.05
N SER A 53 12.00 13.15 -12.99
CA SER A 53 12.83 12.40 -12.03
C SER A 53 13.17 11.03 -12.64
N GLU A 54 13.90 10.17 -11.91
CA GLU A 54 14.01 8.75 -12.23
C GLU A 54 12.63 8.07 -12.09
N ALA A 55 11.71 8.32 -13.02
CA ALA A 55 10.45 7.62 -13.06
C ALA A 55 10.76 6.16 -13.40
N LYS A 56 10.78 5.31 -12.37
CA LYS A 56 10.91 3.87 -12.47
C LYS A 56 9.57 3.32 -12.94
N GLY A 57 9.62 2.56 -14.02
CA GLY A 57 8.46 2.15 -14.78
C GLY A 57 7.59 1.05 -14.24
N SER A 58 7.87 0.63 -13.03
CA SER A 58 7.04 -0.29 -12.30
C SER A 58 7.36 -0.02 -10.84
N SER A 59 6.35 0.40 -10.08
CA SER A 59 6.41 0.38 -8.63
C SER A 59 5.74 -0.91 -8.17
N CYS A 60 6.17 -1.43 -7.03
CA CYS A 60 5.47 -2.52 -6.37
C CYS A 60 3.99 -2.15 -6.18
N ILE A 61 3.08 -3.03 -6.57
CA ILE A 61 1.66 -2.88 -6.26
C ILE A 61 1.38 -3.68 -5.00
N PHE A 62 0.97 -2.99 -3.95
CA PHE A 62 0.53 -3.60 -2.70
C PHE A 62 -0.96 -3.32 -2.47
N PRO A 63 -1.75 -4.31 -2.00
CA PRO A 63 -1.40 -5.73 -1.92
C PRO A 63 -1.29 -6.41 -3.30
N PHE A 64 -0.43 -7.43 -3.42
CA PHE A 64 -0.43 -8.35 -4.56
C PHE A 64 -0.64 -9.80 -4.15
N THR A 65 -1.09 -10.64 -5.08
CA THR A 65 -1.33 -12.08 -4.86
C THR A 65 -0.21 -12.92 -5.48
N TYR A 66 0.42 -13.80 -4.70
CA TYR A 66 1.40 -14.81 -5.13
C TYR A 66 1.11 -16.16 -4.46
N GLU A 67 0.96 -17.22 -5.26
CA GLU A 67 0.55 -18.57 -4.84
C GLU A 67 -0.71 -18.56 -3.95
N GLY A 68 -1.66 -17.69 -4.28
CA GLY A 68 -2.90 -17.48 -3.51
C GLY A 68 -2.75 -16.70 -2.20
N ASN A 69 -1.53 -16.30 -1.80
CA ASN A 69 -1.28 -15.49 -0.62
C ASN A 69 -1.20 -14.00 -0.98
N LYS A 70 -1.68 -13.13 -0.09
CA LYS A 70 -1.60 -11.66 -0.26
C LYS A 70 -0.37 -11.09 0.43
N TYR A 71 0.40 -10.29 -0.29
CA TYR A 71 1.60 -9.62 0.18
C TYR A 71 1.43 -8.10 0.14
N ASN A 72 1.68 -7.44 1.28
CA ASN A 72 1.64 -5.99 1.43
C ASN A 72 3.04 -5.34 1.42
N MET A 73 4.07 -6.15 1.23
CA MET A 73 5.47 -5.75 1.17
C MET A 73 6.23 -6.72 0.27
N CYS A 74 7.48 -6.40 -0.01
CA CYS A 74 8.37 -7.31 -0.73
C CYS A 74 8.54 -8.62 0.03
N THR A 75 8.59 -9.73 -0.70
CA THR A 75 8.79 -11.07 -0.15
C THR A 75 9.98 -11.75 -0.81
N SER A 76 10.59 -12.70 -0.12
CA SER A 76 11.60 -13.61 -0.68
C SER A 76 10.99 -14.95 -1.08
N ASP A 77 9.70 -15.14 -0.83
CA ASP A 77 9.00 -16.40 -1.12
C ASP A 77 9.13 -16.74 -2.61
N GLY A 78 9.42 -18.00 -2.91
CA GLY A 78 9.68 -18.46 -4.27
C GLY A 78 11.09 -18.17 -4.83
N MET A 79 11.94 -17.42 -4.13
CA MET A 79 13.33 -17.13 -4.56
C MET A 79 14.35 -17.97 -3.80
N SER A 80 15.21 -18.72 -4.52
CA SER A 80 16.21 -19.62 -3.91
C SER A 80 17.31 -18.90 -3.12
N ASN A 81 17.59 -17.64 -3.46
CA ASN A 81 18.71 -16.88 -2.90
C ASN A 81 18.27 -15.86 -1.83
N GLY A 82 17.00 -15.90 -1.39
CA GLY A 82 16.47 -14.96 -0.41
C GLY A 82 16.30 -13.52 -0.90
N THR A 83 16.46 -13.28 -2.21
CA THR A 83 16.30 -11.94 -2.81
C THR A 83 14.84 -11.50 -2.73
N LEU A 84 14.61 -10.27 -2.25
CA LEU A 84 13.29 -9.71 -2.08
C LEU A 84 12.73 -9.20 -3.41
N TRP A 85 11.44 -9.45 -3.64
CA TRP A 85 10.72 -9.07 -4.83
C TRP A 85 9.27 -8.68 -4.52
N CYS A 86 8.63 -7.98 -5.44
CA CYS A 86 7.22 -7.61 -5.37
C CYS A 86 6.55 -7.73 -6.74
N ALA A 87 5.23 -7.92 -6.78
CA ALA A 87 4.52 -7.83 -8.04
C ALA A 87 4.33 -6.38 -8.48
N THR A 88 4.28 -6.16 -9.79
CA THR A 88 4.00 -4.84 -10.39
C THR A 88 2.53 -4.75 -10.84
N THR A 89 1.71 -5.69 -10.37
CA THR A 89 0.29 -5.89 -10.65
C THR A 89 -0.39 -6.43 -9.39
N SER A 90 -1.72 -6.34 -9.30
CA SER A 90 -2.46 -6.87 -8.14
C SER A 90 -2.47 -8.39 -8.03
N ASN A 91 -2.18 -9.11 -9.12
CA ASN A 91 -2.22 -10.57 -9.16
C ASN A 91 -1.05 -11.14 -9.98
N TYR A 92 0.05 -11.46 -9.30
CA TYR A 92 1.19 -12.11 -9.94
C TYR A 92 0.84 -13.50 -10.48
N ASP A 93 -0.07 -14.23 -9.84
CA ASP A 93 -0.45 -15.57 -10.28
C ASP A 93 -1.01 -15.57 -11.71
N LEU A 94 -1.66 -14.48 -12.11
CA LEU A 94 -2.16 -14.26 -13.47
C LEU A 94 -1.15 -13.54 -14.35
N ASP A 95 -0.63 -12.40 -13.89
CA ASP A 95 0.10 -11.46 -14.74
C ASP A 95 1.57 -11.83 -14.91
N LYS A 96 2.14 -12.54 -13.93
CA LYS A 96 3.58 -12.90 -13.86
C LYS A 96 4.53 -11.71 -14.01
N LYS A 97 4.06 -10.51 -13.66
CA LYS A 97 4.85 -9.26 -13.68
C LYS A 97 5.30 -8.90 -12.27
N TRP A 98 6.60 -8.70 -12.14
CA TRP A 98 7.27 -8.48 -10.87
C TRP A 98 8.59 -7.73 -11.05
N MET A 99 9.16 -7.29 -9.94
CA MET A 99 10.50 -6.71 -9.89
C MET A 99 11.20 -7.07 -8.58
N TYR A 100 12.52 -6.98 -8.59
CA TYR A 100 13.30 -7.02 -7.36
C TYR A 100 13.06 -5.76 -6.54
N CYS A 101 13.04 -5.93 -5.23
CA CYS A 101 13.04 -4.82 -4.30
C CYS A 101 14.47 -4.48 -3.93
N ASP A 102 14.84 -3.22 -4.12
CA ASP A 102 16.10 -2.72 -3.58
C ASP A 102 16.00 -2.67 -2.05
N LEU A 103 16.97 -3.26 -1.36
CA LEU A 103 17.01 -3.31 0.11
C LEU A 103 16.94 -1.91 0.75
N THR A 104 17.38 -0.89 0.03
CA THR A 104 17.26 0.52 0.42
C THR A 104 15.81 1.02 0.41
N GLU A 105 14.98 0.59 -0.53
CA GLU A 105 13.54 0.95 -0.60
C GLU A 105 12.68 0.15 0.41
N ILE A 106 13.20 -0.97 0.93
CA ILE A 106 12.53 -1.79 1.94
C ILE A 106 12.60 -1.15 3.32
N VAL A 107 13.69 -0.45 3.66
CA VAL A 107 13.80 0.27 4.95
C VAL A 107 12.81 1.43 4.99
N GLU A 108 12.54 2.08 3.86
CA GLU A 108 11.55 3.16 3.76
C GLU A 108 10.10 2.63 3.76
N SER A 109 9.86 1.44 3.19
CA SER A 109 8.53 0.85 3.06
C SER A 109 8.10 -0.09 4.21
N LEU A 110 9.03 -0.54 5.07
CA LEU A 110 8.65 -1.32 6.24
C LEU A 110 7.85 -0.45 7.23
N PRO A 111 6.66 -0.92 7.67
CA PRO A 111 5.88 -0.17 8.64
C PRO A 111 6.59 -0.15 9.99
N CYS A 112 6.25 0.84 10.81
CA CYS A 112 6.60 0.82 12.23
C CYS A 112 6.04 -0.46 12.87
N VAL A 113 6.87 -1.16 13.63
CA VAL A 113 6.44 -2.30 14.45
C VAL A 113 6.21 -1.79 15.87
N PHE A 114 4.96 -1.91 16.34
CA PHE A 114 4.60 -1.58 17.71
C PHE A 114 4.06 -2.82 18.43
N PRO A 115 4.41 -3.03 19.71
CA PRO A 115 5.44 -2.31 20.46
C PRO A 115 6.86 -2.68 20.01
N PHE A 116 7.81 -1.75 20.15
CA PHE A 116 9.25 -2.01 19.96
C PHE A 116 10.10 -1.63 21.17
N ILE A 117 11.27 -2.24 21.32
CA ILE A 117 12.21 -1.99 22.42
C ILE A 117 13.39 -1.11 21.95
N HIS A 118 13.66 -0.03 22.68
CA HIS A 118 14.85 0.81 22.54
C HIS A 118 15.40 1.23 23.92
N GLU A 119 16.69 1.00 24.15
CA GLU A 119 17.37 1.16 25.44
C GLU A 119 16.62 0.49 26.61
N GLY A 120 16.08 -0.71 26.35
CA GLY A 120 15.29 -1.46 27.32
C GLY A 120 13.91 -0.88 27.64
N LYS A 121 13.51 0.23 27.03
CA LYS A 121 12.16 0.81 27.14
C LYS A 121 11.29 0.33 25.98
N THR A 122 10.01 0.10 26.27
CA THR A 122 9.02 -0.32 25.27
C THR A 122 8.26 0.90 24.75
N TYR A 123 8.21 1.05 23.43
CA TYR A 123 7.51 2.14 22.74
C TYR A 123 6.35 1.60 21.92
N THR A 124 5.18 2.20 22.10
CA THR A 124 3.95 1.88 21.37
C THR A 124 3.60 2.94 20.31
N LYS A 125 4.47 3.94 20.13
CA LYS A 125 4.34 5.05 19.19
C LYS A 125 5.72 5.54 18.76
N CYS A 126 5.78 6.36 17.72
CA CYS A 126 7.01 7.04 17.34
C CYS A 126 7.56 7.87 18.50
N THR A 127 8.88 7.93 18.62
CA THR A 127 9.59 8.63 19.69
C THR A 127 10.66 9.56 19.14
N THR A 128 11.05 10.56 19.90
CA THR A 128 12.23 11.40 19.65
C THR A 128 13.42 10.98 20.51
N ASP A 129 13.24 9.97 21.37
CA ASP A 129 14.29 9.49 22.27
C ASP A 129 15.53 9.07 21.47
N GLY A 130 16.71 9.51 21.91
CA GLY A 130 17.99 9.28 21.22
C GLY A 130 18.29 10.22 20.04
N GLN A 131 17.33 11.04 19.58
CA GLN A 131 17.52 11.97 18.46
C GLN A 131 17.75 13.42 18.95
N SER A 132 18.80 14.07 18.44
CA SER A 132 19.10 15.48 18.75
C SER A 132 18.33 16.50 17.90
N ASP A 133 17.83 16.08 16.74
CA ASP A 133 17.12 16.93 15.77
C ASP A 133 15.60 16.98 16.01
N GLY A 134 15.10 16.29 17.04
CA GLY A 134 13.69 16.26 17.42
C GLY A 134 12.78 15.57 16.41
N LYS A 135 13.33 14.80 15.46
CA LYS A 135 12.53 14.02 14.51
C LYS A 135 12.00 12.75 15.16
N LEU A 136 10.74 12.44 14.88
CA LEU A 136 10.09 11.22 15.32
C LEU A 136 10.57 10.03 14.50
N TRP A 137 10.81 8.92 15.18
CA TRP A 137 11.20 7.66 14.56
C TRP A 137 10.52 6.48 15.25
N CYS A 138 10.50 5.34 14.56
CA CYS A 138 10.01 4.07 15.09
C CYS A 138 10.93 2.93 14.63
N ALA A 139 10.96 1.82 15.38
CA ALA A 139 11.60 0.62 14.88
C ALA A 139 10.73 -0.06 13.83
N THR A 140 11.36 -0.70 12.85
CA THR A 140 10.67 -1.55 11.86
C THR A 140 10.66 -3.02 12.28
N THR A 141 11.05 -3.29 13.53
CA THR A 141 11.05 -4.62 14.16
C THR A 141 10.70 -4.54 15.64
N SER A 142 10.52 -5.68 16.31
CA SER A 142 10.13 -5.73 17.72
C SER A 142 11.22 -5.27 18.70
N SER A 143 12.48 -5.22 18.28
CA SER A 143 13.58 -4.72 19.10
C SER A 143 14.62 -3.97 18.27
N TYR A 144 14.61 -2.65 18.40
CA TYR A 144 15.66 -1.80 17.86
C TYR A 144 17.01 -2.09 18.52
N ASP A 145 17.03 -2.47 19.80
CA ASP A 145 18.26 -2.78 20.52
C ASP A 145 19.04 -3.94 19.90
N VAL A 146 18.33 -4.92 19.33
CA VAL A 146 18.92 -6.09 18.67
C VAL A 146 19.22 -5.80 17.21
N GLU A 147 18.23 -5.31 16.45
CA GLU A 147 18.30 -5.29 14.99
C GLU A 147 18.74 -3.95 14.41
N LYS A 148 18.64 -2.86 15.18
CA LYS A 148 19.00 -1.50 14.74
C LYS A 148 18.28 -1.05 13.45
N LYS A 149 17.10 -1.61 13.16
CA LYS A 149 16.27 -1.23 12.02
C LYS A 149 15.17 -0.26 12.45
N TRP A 150 15.06 0.84 11.73
CA TRP A 150 14.17 1.95 12.07
C TRP A 150 13.89 2.83 10.86
N LYS A 151 12.88 3.69 10.98
CA LYS A 151 12.58 4.75 10.01
C LYS A 151 12.11 6.01 10.71
N PHE A 152 12.24 7.15 10.02
CA PHE A 152 11.55 8.37 10.42
C PHE A 152 10.05 8.21 10.21
N CYS A 153 9.28 8.75 11.15
CA CYS A 153 7.84 8.89 11.00
C CYS A 153 7.58 10.18 10.23
N GLU A 154 6.89 10.08 9.09
CA GLU A 154 6.46 11.26 8.34
C GLU A 154 5.32 11.94 9.10
N LYS A 155 5.40 13.27 9.25
CA LYS A 155 4.44 14.07 10.01
C LYS A 155 3.01 14.02 9.46
N ASP A 156 2.77 13.43 8.29
CA ASP A 156 1.43 13.32 7.70
C ASP A 156 0.93 11.89 7.49
N SER A 157 1.62 10.85 8.00
CA SER A 157 1.11 9.47 7.93
C SER A 157 1.18 8.66 9.22
N ASP A 158 1.90 9.09 10.27
CA ASP A 158 2.00 8.32 11.52
C ASP A 158 1.83 9.18 12.80
N ILE A 159 1.18 10.35 12.69
CA ILE A 159 0.71 11.10 13.86
C ILE A 159 -0.51 10.37 14.46
N MET A 160 -0.28 9.59 15.52
CA MET A 160 -1.32 9.31 16.52
C MET A 160 -1.68 10.60 17.28
N ALA A 161 -2.33 11.53 16.58
CA ALA A 161 -3.33 12.40 17.18
C ALA A 161 -4.62 11.58 17.09
N GLU A 162 -5.05 11.03 18.22
CA GLU A 162 -6.36 10.36 18.38
C GLU A 162 -6.80 9.52 17.17
N ASN A 163 -6.20 8.32 17.00
CA ASN A 163 -6.48 7.37 15.92
C ASN A 163 -7.97 7.43 15.45
N PRO A 164 -8.28 8.11 14.32
CA PRO A 164 -9.65 8.23 13.84
C PRO A 164 -10.04 7.04 12.94
N PHE A 165 -9.27 5.95 12.99
CA PHE A 165 -9.49 4.76 12.17
C PHE A 165 -9.94 3.57 12.99
N CYS A 166 -10.70 2.68 12.34
CA CYS A 166 -11.12 1.42 12.92
C CYS A 166 -9.93 0.50 13.20
N VAL A 167 -9.92 -0.12 14.37
CA VAL A 167 -9.06 -1.27 14.68
C VAL A 167 -9.91 -2.53 14.55
N PHE A 168 -9.48 -3.46 13.72
CA PHE A 168 -10.12 -4.76 13.56
C PHE A 168 -9.13 -5.89 13.86
N PRO A 169 -9.56 -6.97 14.53
CA PRO A 169 -10.83 -7.08 15.26
C PRO A 169 -10.89 -6.16 16.49
N PHE A 170 -12.10 -5.73 16.86
CA PHE A 170 -12.35 -5.08 18.16
C PHE A 170 -13.42 -5.78 18.98
N ILE A 171 -13.38 -5.61 20.30
CA ILE A 171 -14.36 -6.21 21.23
C ILE A 171 -15.40 -5.16 21.65
N TYR A 172 -16.69 -5.50 21.51
CA TYR A 172 -17.83 -4.75 22.04
C TYR A 172 -18.82 -5.70 22.70
N LYS A 173 -19.19 -5.43 23.96
CA LYS A 173 -20.02 -6.30 24.82
C LYS A 173 -19.55 -7.76 24.85
N GLY A 174 -18.23 -7.97 24.86
CA GLY A 174 -17.60 -9.30 24.85
C GLY A 174 -17.62 -10.02 23.50
N VAL A 175 -18.13 -9.39 22.43
CA VAL A 175 -18.18 -9.96 21.08
C VAL A 175 -17.10 -9.30 20.21
N SER A 176 -16.42 -10.10 19.38
CA SER A 176 -15.39 -9.62 18.45
C SER A 176 -15.99 -9.25 17.09
N TYR A 177 -15.69 -8.04 16.61
CA TYR A 177 -16.15 -7.50 15.33
C TYR A 177 -14.96 -7.28 14.40
N ASN A 178 -15.09 -7.76 13.16
CA ASN A 178 -14.08 -7.60 12.10
C ASN A 178 -14.49 -6.54 11.05
N ALA A 179 -15.60 -5.86 11.26
CA ALA A 179 -16.15 -4.83 10.38
C ALA A 179 -16.93 -3.82 11.22
N CYS A 180 -17.30 -2.69 10.60
CA CYS A 180 -18.16 -1.72 11.25
C CYS A 180 -19.51 -2.35 11.63
N THR A 181 -20.05 -1.96 12.77
CA THR A 181 -21.33 -2.45 13.29
C THR A 181 -22.28 -1.29 13.57
N THR A 182 -23.58 -1.53 13.48
CA THR A 182 -24.61 -0.57 13.95
C THR A 182 -25.02 -0.87 15.39
N GLU A 183 -24.55 -1.97 15.97
CA GLU A 183 -24.96 -2.43 17.28
C GLU A 183 -24.61 -1.41 18.36
N GLY A 184 -25.61 -1.07 19.19
CA GLY A 184 -25.45 -0.07 20.24
C GLY A 184 -25.65 1.39 19.81
N MET A 185 -25.82 1.66 18.51
CA MET A 185 -26.14 3.00 18.01
C MET A 185 -27.65 3.14 17.76
N SER A 186 -28.24 4.22 18.26
CA SER A 186 -29.67 4.52 18.10
C SER A 186 -30.01 5.19 16.78
N ASP A 187 -29.02 5.82 16.12
CA ASP A 187 -29.18 6.49 14.83
C ASP A 187 -28.92 5.57 13.62
N GLY A 188 -28.65 4.29 13.86
CA GLY A 188 -28.43 3.28 12.82
C GLY A 188 -27.14 3.46 12.03
N LYS A 189 -26.23 4.36 12.43
CA LYS A 189 -24.96 4.56 11.74
C LYS A 189 -23.93 3.48 12.11
N LEU A 190 -23.11 3.15 11.14
CA LEU A 190 -22.00 2.23 11.30
C LEU A 190 -20.87 2.89 12.09
N TRP A 191 -20.35 2.17 13.08
CA TRP A 191 -19.21 2.58 13.89
C TRP A 191 -18.24 1.41 14.07
N CYS A 192 -17.04 1.74 14.51
CA CYS A 192 -16.00 0.80 14.89
C CYS A 192 -15.19 1.34 16.07
N ALA A 193 -14.58 0.45 16.85
CA ALA A 193 -13.61 0.90 17.85
C ALA A 193 -12.32 1.32 17.17
N ASN A 194 -11.65 2.34 17.69
CA ASN A 194 -10.29 2.73 17.27
C ASN A 194 -9.20 2.14 18.20
N THR A 195 -9.58 1.08 18.92
CA THR A 195 -8.78 0.29 19.86
C THR A 195 -9.22 -1.17 19.74
N SER A 196 -8.41 -2.11 20.24
CA SER A 196 -8.75 -3.54 20.18
C SER A 196 -9.89 -3.93 21.12
N ASN A 197 -10.22 -3.11 22.14
CA ASN A 197 -11.26 -3.43 23.10
C ASN A 197 -12.05 -2.19 23.54
N TYR A 198 -13.20 -1.95 22.89
CA TYR A 198 -14.10 -0.88 23.27
C TYR A 198 -14.64 -1.04 24.70
N ASP A 199 -14.83 -2.27 25.17
CA ASP A 199 -15.40 -2.49 26.50
C ASP A 199 -14.52 -1.91 27.61
N ILE A 200 -13.22 -1.83 27.37
CA ILE A 200 -12.23 -1.20 28.24
C ILE A 200 -12.04 0.26 27.85
N ASP A 201 -11.71 0.52 26.58
CA ASP A 201 -11.17 1.81 26.16
C ASP A 201 -12.24 2.87 25.89
N LYS A 202 -13.47 2.45 25.56
CA LYS A 202 -14.62 3.32 25.21
C LYS A 202 -14.35 4.31 24.08
N LYS A 203 -13.33 4.07 23.26
CA LYS A 203 -12.97 4.90 22.11
C LYS A 203 -13.47 4.29 20.81
N TRP A 204 -14.05 5.13 19.95
CA TRP A 204 -14.73 4.72 18.74
C TRP A 204 -14.84 5.85 17.73
N VAL A 205 -15.16 5.50 16.48
CA VAL A 205 -15.38 6.44 15.38
C VAL A 205 -16.51 5.96 14.47
N TYR A 206 -17.20 6.89 13.80
CA TYR A 206 -18.15 6.56 12.74
C TYR A 206 -17.43 6.11 11.48
N CYS A 207 -17.97 5.09 10.83
CA CYS A 207 -17.47 4.66 9.53
C CYS A 207 -18.05 5.56 8.44
N ASN A 208 -17.20 6.34 7.76
CA ASN A 208 -17.58 7.10 6.57
C ASN A 208 -17.72 6.14 5.38
N VAL A 209 -18.92 5.59 5.18
CA VAL A 209 -19.31 4.92 3.93
C VAL A 209 -19.64 5.94 2.85
N THR A 210 -18.66 6.77 2.49
CA THR A 210 -18.74 7.64 1.30
C THR A 210 -17.61 7.27 0.36
N GLY A 211 -17.87 6.31 -0.52
CA GLY A 211 -16.94 5.89 -1.55
C GLY A 211 -17.41 4.60 -2.20
N LYS A 212 -17.51 4.61 -3.52
CA LYS A 212 -17.81 3.46 -4.37
C LYS A 212 -16.78 2.34 -4.15
N ASN A 213 -16.99 1.50 -3.13
CA ASN A 213 -16.39 0.19 -3.06
C ASN A 213 -17.44 -0.82 -3.53
N THR A 214 -17.55 -0.96 -4.85
CA THR A 214 -18.04 -2.20 -5.47
C THR A 214 -17.05 -3.33 -5.16
N ALA A 215 -17.12 -3.83 -3.92
CA ALA A 215 -16.53 -5.08 -3.47
C ALA A 215 -17.14 -5.47 -2.12
N CYS A 216 -18.47 -5.57 -2.07
CA CYS A 216 -19.15 -6.33 -1.01
C CYS A 216 -20.32 -7.11 -1.64
N GLU A 217 -20.01 -7.96 -2.61
CA GLU A 217 -20.77 -9.18 -2.82
C GLU A 217 -20.08 -10.26 -1.97
N ILE A 218 -20.23 -10.15 -0.64
CA ILE A 218 -20.02 -11.30 0.23
C ILE A 218 -21.32 -12.09 0.18
N PHE A 219 -21.23 -13.23 -0.51
CA PHE A 219 -22.19 -14.33 -0.46
C PHE A 219 -22.66 -14.59 0.98
N LEU A 220 -23.84 -14.07 1.34
CA LEU A 220 -24.66 -14.69 2.36
C LEU A 220 -25.54 -15.71 1.65
N LEU A 221 -25.09 -16.96 1.64
CA LEU A 221 -25.95 -18.09 1.34
C LEU A 221 -26.98 -18.23 2.46
N PHE A 222 -28.20 -17.76 2.23
CA PHE A 222 -29.41 -18.42 2.73
C PHE A 222 -30.39 -18.56 1.58
N ARG A 223 -30.58 -19.81 1.12
CA ARG A 223 -31.70 -20.17 0.24
C ARG A 223 -33.01 -19.85 0.98
N THR A 224 -33.88 -19.04 0.39
CA THR A 224 -35.32 -19.36 0.25
C THR A 224 -35.89 -18.64 -0.98
N SER A 225 -36.96 -19.20 -1.51
CA SER A 225 -37.50 -19.05 -2.86
C SER A 225 -38.00 -17.64 -3.23
N LEU A 226 -37.84 -17.34 -4.53
CA LEU A 226 -38.55 -16.37 -5.40
C LEU A 226 -37.73 -15.15 -5.84
N GLY A 227 -37.46 -15.10 -7.15
CA GLY A 227 -37.38 -13.86 -7.93
C GLY A 227 -36.00 -13.23 -8.12
N THR A 228 -35.33 -13.56 -9.22
CA THR A 228 -34.18 -12.80 -9.75
C THR A 228 -34.66 -11.45 -10.29
N GLN A 229 -34.15 -10.33 -9.78
CA GLN A 229 -34.27 -9.03 -10.44
C GLN A 229 -32.89 -8.36 -10.53
N ARG A 230 -32.49 -8.04 -11.77
CA ARG A 230 -31.33 -7.20 -12.10
C ARG A 230 -31.61 -5.76 -11.65
N CYS A 231 -30.62 -5.09 -11.08
CA CYS A 231 -30.65 -3.64 -10.97
C CYS A 231 -30.11 -2.98 -12.26
N PRO A 232 -30.75 -1.88 -12.72
CA PRO A 232 -30.35 -1.11 -13.89
C PRO A 232 -29.17 -0.20 -13.58
N GLY A 233 -28.22 -0.12 -14.50
CA GLY A 233 -27.13 0.86 -14.43
C GLY A 233 -27.58 2.24 -14.89
N TYR A 234 -27.05 3.27 -14.23
CA TYR A 234 -26.78 4.60 -14.77
C TYR A 234 -25.55 5.18 -14.06
#